data_AF-A0A382S6V4-F1
#
_entry.id   AF-A0A382S6V4-F1
#
_cell.length_a   1.000
_cell.length_b   1.000
_cell.length_c   1.000
_cell.angle_alpha   90.00
_cell.angle_beta   90.00
_cell.angle_gamma   90.00
#
_symmetry.space_group_name_H-M   'P 1'
#
loop_
_entity.id
_entity.type
_entity.pdbx_description
1 polymer ?
#
loop_
_entity_poly.entity_id
_entity_poly.type
_entity_poly.pdbx_seq_one_letter_code
_entity_poly.pdbx_strand_id
1 'polypeptide(L)'
;EKQQFKMVTAAATAVGINMTFLLPYSMLRKGWGKEHRGLATFDLGIGLFIPFFLATSCVMIAAASQFHGKFDPGLLNEDKVTPLTEKLQGSYNKNLTAFQSHIGAEKLPTKTDKELAAMLVDRDAYQLAGSLEKLTGNKTISQRVFGIGVVGMAISTIIILMLINGFCLTEAVGAKMGGVIHSTGAILPGITGALGFLFLWNNADAKFLLVVPTSVFGMVLLPIAYFTFFCMINSKELLGDALPKGGKRVFLNLAIGLALIASTIGAGWVIWSKAQWKGFAAVGIFLLLALGGHCYRKLNQKLDRIEDKLER
;
A
#
# COMPACT_ATOMS: atom_id res chain seq x y z
N GLU A 1 19.25 0.43 -4.93
CA GLU A 1 18.05 1.07 -5.51
C GLU A 1 16.83 0.14 -5.70
N LYS A 2 16.85 -0.88 -6.58
CA LYS A 2 15.66 -1.73 -6.86
C LYS A 2 15.07 -2.42 -5.62
N GLN A 3 15.91 -2.94 -4.71
CA GLN A 3 15.44 -3.61 -3.49
C GLN A 3 14.86 -2.62 -2.48
N GLN A 4 15.53 -1.48 -2.26
CA GLN A 4 15.02 -0.38 -1.43
C GLN A 4 13.65 0.10 -1.93
N PHE A 5 13.49 0.23 -3.25
CA PHE A 5 12.22 0.60 -3.85
C PHE A 5 11.10 -0.39 -3.54
N LYS A 6 11.39 -1.70 -3.61
CA LYS A 6 10.40 -2.73 -3.23
C LYS A 6 10.05 -2.67 -1.75
N MET A 7 11.02 -2.45 -0.88
CA MET A 7 10.78 -2.30 0.56
C MET A 7 9.91 -1.08 0.86
N VAL A 8 10.19 0.06 0.23
CA VAL A 8 9.40 1.29 0.37
C VAL A 8 7.99 1.10 -0.20
N THR A 9 7.86 0.46 -1.36
CA THR A 9 6.55 0.16 -1.97
C THR A 9 5.75 -0.79 -1.08
N ALA A 10 6.38 -1.84 -0.53
CA ALA A 10 5.74 -2.77 0.38
C ALA A 10 5.26 -2.08 1.66
N ALA A 11 6.09 -1.21 2.26
CA ALA A 11 5.72 -0.41 3.41
C ALA A 11 4.54 0.54 3.10
N ALA A 12 4.56 1.18 1.93
CA ALA A 12 3.49 2.06 1.47
C ALA A 12 2.15 1.32 1.29
N THR A 13 2.19 0.10 0.76
CA THR A 13 1.00 -0.74 0.59
C THR A 13 0.50 -1.34 1.90
N ALA A 14 1.38 -1.54 2.89
CA ALA A 14 1.02 -2.09 4.19
C ALA A 14 0.26 -1.08 5.07
N VAL A 15 0.61 0.21 4.97
CA VAL A 15 -0.10 1.29 5.68
C VAL A 15 -1.26 1.78 4.82
N GLY A 16 -2.38 1.07 4.90
CA GLY A 16 -3.61 1.52 4.25
C GLY A 16 -4.19 2.75 4.94
N ILE A 17 -3.90 3.97 4.43
CA ILE A 17 -4.63 5.21 4.78
C ILE A 17 -6.14 4.96 4.71
N ASN A 18 -6.54 4.18 3.72
CA ASN A 18 -7.87 3.63 3.50
C ASN A 18 -8.57 3.09 4.77
N MET A 19 -7.86 2.32 5.60
CA MET A 19 -8.43 1.78 6.84
C MET A 19 -8.64 2.85 7.91
N THR A 20 -7.86 3.94 7.87
CA THR A 20 -7.99 5.01 8.86
C THR A 20 -9.30 5.78 8.76
N PHE A 21 -9.93 5.79 7.58
CA PHE A 21 -11.26 6.38 7.37
C PHE A 21 -12.40 5.35 7.51
N LEU A 22 -12.18 4.12 7.02
CA LEU A 22 -13.23 3.09 7.02
C LEU A 22 -13.54 2.57 8.43
N LEU A 23 -12.53 2.42 9.30
CA LEU A 23 -12.74 1.90 10.66
C LEU A 23 -13.65 2.81 11.50
N PRO A 24 -13.35 4.11 11.64
CA PRO A 24 -14.23 5.03 12.37
C PRO A 24 -15.66 5.03 11.82
N TYR A 25 -15.81 5.01 10.51
CA TYR A 25 -17.14 4.99 9.88
C TYR A 25 -17.91 3.70 10.15
N SER A 26 -17.25 2.54 10.02
CA SER A 26 -17.83 1.23 10.34
C SER A 26 -18.32 1.18 11.80
N MET A 27 -17.54 1.75 12.73
CA MET A 27 -17.95 1.88 14.13
C MET A 27 -19.18 2.79 14.30
N LEU A 28 -19.17 3.98 13.67
CA LEU A 28 -20.32 4.90 13.75
C LEU A 28 -21.59 4.30 13.17
N ARG A 29 -21.50 3.56 12.06
CA ARG A 29 -22.66 2.89 11.45
C ARG A 29 -23.24 1.78 12.33
N LYS A 30 -22.42 1.14 13.17
CA LYS A 30 -22.86 0.18 14.20
C LYS A 30 -23.42 0.85 15.46
N GLY A 31 -23.41 2.19 15.53
CA GLY A 31 -23.79 2.93 16.74
C GLY A 31 -22.75 2.88 17.85
N TRP A 32 -21.52 2.44 17.56
CA TRP A 32 -20.46 2.29 18.56
C TRP A 32 -19.89 3.66 18.94
N GLY A 33 -20.31 4.14 20.11
CA GLY A 33 -19.83 5.38 20.73
C GLY A 33 -18.69 5.16 21.74
N LYS A 34 -18.52 6.15 22.63
CA LYS A 34 -17.45 6.16 23.66
C LYS A 34 -17.46 4.95 24.58
N GLU A 35 -18.65 4.45 24.92
CA GLU A 35 -18.85 3.31 25.82
C GLU A 35 -18.30 2.00 25.24
N HIS A 36 -18.28 1.88 23.90
CA HIS A 36 -17.85 0.67 23.19
C HIS A 36 -16.34 0.64 22.92
N ARG A 37 -15.54 1.59 23.43
CA ARG A 37 -14.11 1.69 23.13
C ARG A 37 -13.30 0.46 23.51
N GLY A 38 -13.62 -0.18 24.63
CA GLY A 38 -12.99 -1.43 25.05
C GLY A 38 -13.25 -2.55 24.04
N LEU A 39 -14.53 -2.71 23.67
CA LEU A 39 -14.95 -3.69 22.68
C LEU A 39 -14.34 -3.42 21.30
N ALA A 40 -14.28 -2.16 20.87
CA ALA A 40 -13.66 -1.76 19.60
C ALA A 40 -12.15 -2.05 19.57
N THR A 41 -11.45 -1.84 20.69
CA THR A 41 -10.01 -2.15 20.78
C THR A 41 -9.77 -3.66 20.75
N PHE A 42 -10.63 -4.42 21.43
CA PHE A 42 -10.58 -5.88 21.42
C PHE A 42 -10.88 -6.46 20.03
N ASP A 43 -11.95 -5.99 19.38
CA ASP A 43 -12.33 -6.35 18.01
C ASP A 43 -11.21 -6.03 17.01
N LEU A 44 -10.59 -4.85 17.14
CA LEU A 44 -9.45 -4.47 16.31
C LEU A 44 -8.22 -5.36 16.56
N GLY A 45 -7.94 -5.70 17.81
CA GLY A 45 -6.82 -6.58 18.18
C GLY A 45 -6.99 -7.99 17.60
N ILE A 46 -8.14 -8.61 17.82
CA ILE A 46 -8.40 -9.98 17.36
C ILE A 46 -8.72 -10.03 15.86
N GLY A 47 -9.45 -9.06 15.34
CA GLY A 47 -9.91 -9.04 13.95
C GLY A 47 -8.88 -8.53 12.95
N LEU A 48 -7.92 -7.69 13.39
CA LEU A 48 -6.91 -7.11 12.50
C LEU A 48 -5.48 -7.48 12.90
N PHE A 49 -5.08 -7.22 14.15
CA PHE A 49 -3.68 -7.36 14.55
C PHE A 49 -3.21 -8.83 14.59
N ILE A 50 -3.93 -9.72 15.27
CA ILE A 50 -3.53 -11.14 15.39
C ILE A 50 -3.45 -11.82 14.02
N PRO A 51 -4.46 -11.71 13.13
CA PRO A 51 -4.41 -12.33 11.80
C PRO A 51 -3.29 -11.75 10.96
N PHE A 52 -3.09 -10.42 10.98
CA PHE A 52 -1.99 -9.78 10.27
C PHE A 52 -0.63 -10.31 10.76
N PHE A 53 -0.41 -10.32 12.08
CA PHE A 53 0.83 -10.81 12.67
C PHE A 53 1.11 -12.27 12.29
N LEU A 54 0.11 -13.15 12.41
CA LEU A 54 0.24 -14.56 12.05
C LEU A 54 0.52 -14.73 10.55
N ALA A 55 -0.27 -14.10 9.69
CA ALA A 55 -0.13 -14.23 8.24
C ALA A 55 1.22 -13.69 7.77
N THR A 56 1.63 -12.50 8.21
CA THR A 56 2.92 -11.91 7.84
C THR A 56 4.09 -12.75 8.37
N SER A 57 4.00 -13.29 9.57
CA SER A 57 5.03 -14.18 10.12
C SER A 57 5.14 -15.47 9.31
N CYS A 58 4.01 -16.12 8.99
CA CYS A 58 3.99 -17.32 8.15
C CYS A 58 4.56 -17.07 6.76
N VAL A 59 4.20 -15.95 6.12
CA VAL A 59 4.76 -15.57 4.80
C VAL A 59 6.25 -15.30 4.89
N MET A 60 6.73 -14.64 5.96
CA MET A 60 8.16 -14.41 6.17
C MET A 60 8.92 -15.73 6.35
N ILE A 61 8.41 -16.65 7.17
CA ILE A 61 9.01 -17.97 7.39
C ILE A 61 9.01 -18.79 6.09
N ALA A 62 7.89 -18.79 5.35
CA ALA A 62 7.78 -19.45 4.06
C ALA A 62 8.81 -18.92 3.06
N ALA A 63 8.91 -17.58 2.93
CA ALA A 63 9.88 -16.93 2.05
C ALA A 63 11.32 -17.25 2.47
N ALA A 64 11.63 -17.21 3.77
CA ALA A 64 12.95 -17.58 4.28
C ALA A 64 13.29 -19.04 3.94
N SER A 65 12.35 -19.97 4.15
CA SER A 65 12.56 -21.40 3.87
C SER A 65 12.81 -21.70 2.39
N GLN A 66 12.15 -20.95 1.49
CA GLN A 66 12.22 -21.18 0.05
C GLN A 66 13.37 -20.42 -0.62
N PHE A 67 13.69 -19.22 -0.15
CA PHE A 67 14.52 -18.27 -0.90
C PHE A 67 15.82 -17.86 -0.21
N HIS A 68 15.95 -18.04 1.11
CA HIS A 68 17.17 -17.60 1.80
C HIS A 68 18.40 -18.40 1.35
N GLY A 69 19.35 -17.72 0.70
CA GLY A 69 20.58 -18.33 0.20
C GLY A 69 20.39 -19.35 -0.93
N LYS A 70 19.19 -19.41 -1.54
CA LYS A 70 18.86 -20.37 -2.60
C LYS A 70 18.69 -19.65 -3.93
N PHE A 71 19.19 -20.26 -4.99
CA PHE A 71 18.98 -19.81 -6.36
C PHE A 71 18.47 -20.96 -7.23
N ASP A 72 17.97 -20.62 -8.42
CA ASP A 72 17.54 -21.64 -9.39
C ASP A 72 18.79 -22.14 -10.12
N PRO A 73 19.16 -23.44 -10.00
CA PRO A 73 20.36 -23.97 -10.62
C PRO A 73 20.33 -23.93 -12.16
N GLY A 74 19.15 -23.84 -12.77
CA GLY A 74 18.99 -23.66 -14.22
C GLY A 74 19.45 -22.29 -14.72
N LEU A 75 19.61 -21.29 -13.84
CA LEU A 75 20.18 -19.98 -14.20
C LEU A 75 21.69 -20.02 -14.41
N LEU A 76 22.37 -21.02 -13.85
CA LEU A 76 23.82 -21.21 -13.97
C LEU A 76 24.20 -22.37 -14.88
N ASN A 77 23.29 -23.33 -15.08
CA ASN A 77 23.55 -24.54 -15.87
C ASN A 77 22.44 -24.72 -16.89
N GLU A 78 22.81 -24.74 -18.17
CA GLU A 78 21.88 -24.92 -19.29
C GLU A 78 21.17 -26.29 -19.24
N ASP A 79 21.79 -27.30 -18.64
CA ASP A 79 21.23 -28.65 -18.51
C ASP A 79 20.10 -28.78 -17.47
N LYS A 80 19.86 -27.74 -16.67
CA LYS A 80 18.84 -27.75 -15.59
C LYS A 80 17.74 -26.71 -15.81
N VAL A 81 17.61 -26.19 -17.02
CA VAL A 81 16.61 -25.19 -17.37
C VAL A 81 15.21 -25.80 -17.26
N THR A 82 14.35 -25.10 -16.52
CA THR A 82 12.92 -25.40 -16.44
C THR A 82 12.12 -24.25 -17.06
N PRO A 83 10.83 -24.44 -17.41
CA PRO A 83 9.98 -23.34 -17.87
C PRO A 83 9.88 -22.17 -16.88
N LEU A 84 10.17 -22.42 -15.60
CA LEU A 84 10.23 -21.39 -14.56
C LEU A 84 11.54 -20.61 -14.64
N THR A 85 12.65 -21.27 -14.99
CA THR A 85 13.97 -20.67 -15.16
C THR A 85 13.98 -19.64 -16.30
N GLU A 86 13.30 -19.92 -17.42
CA GLU A 86 13.18 -18.98 -18.55
C GLU A 86 12.54 -17.65 -18.12
N LYS A 87 11.51 -17.69 -17.26
CA LYS A 87 10.87 -16.47 -16.73
C LYS A 87 11.80 -15.63 -15.84
N LEU A 88 12.77 -16.29 -15.21
CA LEU A 88 13.72 -15.66 -14.29
C LEU A 88 14.95 -15.10 -15.04
N GLN A 89 15.24 -15.61 -16.23
CA GLN A 89 16.47 -15.33 -16.96
C GLN A 89 16.63 -13.86 -17.36
N GLY A 90 15.53 -13.18 -17.73
CA GLY A 90 15.57 -11.74 -18.00
C GLY A 90 15.98 -10.91 -16.78
N SER A 91 15.50 -11.26 -15.59
CA SER A 91 15.88 -10.58 -14.35
C SER A 91 17.30 -10.93 -13.92
N TYR A 92 17.73 -12.18 -14.14
CA TYR A 92 19.09 -12.63 -13.89
C TYR A 92 20.11 -11.86 -14.75
N ASN A 93 19.89 -11.79 -16.06
CA ASN A 93 20.76 -11.06 -16.98
C ASN A 93 20.86 -9.58 -16.60
N LYS A 94 19.74 -8.97 -16.22
CA LYS A 94 19.74 -7.57 -15.75
C LYS A 94 20.57 -7.37 -14.48
N ASN A 95 20.48 -8.30 -13.53
CA ASN A 95 21.30 -8.24 -12.31
C ASN A 95 22.79 -8.40 -12.66
N LEU A 96 23.13 -9.35 -13.54
CA LEU A 96 24.50 -9.54 -14.03
C LEU A 96 25.07 -8.29 -14.71
N THR A 97 24.30 -7.64 -15.58
CA THR A 97 24.74 -6.39 -16.23
C THR A 97 24.97 -5.28 -15.21
N ALA A 98 24.15 -5.20 -14.16
CA ALA A 98 24.38 -4.25 -13.07
C ALA A 98 25.68 -4.57 -12.31
N PHE A 99 25.96 -5.84 -12.00
CA PHE A 99 27.25 -6.25 -11.42
C PHE A 99 28.42 -5.91 -12.35
N GLN A 100 28.31 -6.21 -13.64
CA GLN A 100 29.30 -5.88 -14.68
C GLN A 100 29.64 -4.38 -14.69
N SER A 101 28.61 -3.53 -14.58
CA SER A 101 28.80 -2.07 -14.55
C SER A 101 29.52 -1.57 -13.30
N HIS A 102 29.46 -2.31 -12.18
CA HIS A 102 30.17 -1.96 -10.94
C HIS A 102 31.59 -2.52 -10.85
N ILE A 103 31.87 -3.67 -11.45
CA ILE A 103 33.22 -4.28 -11.45
C ILE A 103 34.11 -3.75 -12.59
N GLY A 104 33.52 -3.10 -13.60
CA GLY A 104 34.18 -2.57 -14.79
C GLY A 104 34.01 -3.49 -16.00
N ALA A 105 33.87 -2.90 -17.20
CA ALA A 105 33.54 -3.63 -18.44
C ALA A 105 34.57 -4.72 -18.81
N GLU A 106 35.83 -4.57 -18.37
CA GLU A 106 36.92 -5.50 -18.68
C GLU A 106 36.99 -6.72 -17.75
N LYS A 107 36.34 -6.70 -16.58
CA LYS A 107 36.39 -7.81 -15.62
C LYS A 107 35.17 -8.73 -15.79
N LEU A 108 35.41 -10.00 -16.11
CA LEU A 108 34.35 -11.00 -16.17
C LEU A 108 33.75 -11.26 -14.77
N PRO A 109 32.42 -11.44 -14.65
CA PRO A 109 31.79 -11.73 -13.36
C PRO A 109 32.28 -13.06 -12.82
N THR A 110 32.68 -13.06 -11.55
CA THR A 110 33.12 -14.26 -10.84
C THR A 110 31.96 -15.23 -10.66
N LYS A 111 32.24 -16.50 -10.36
CA LYS A 111 31.21 -17.47 -9.97
C LYS A 111 30.31 -16.96 -8.84
N THR A 112 30.90 -16.31 -7.84
CA THR A 112 30.16 -15.68 -6.73
C THR A 112 29.24 -14.56 -7.21
N ASP A 113 29.66 -13.73 -8.16
CA ASP A 113 28.83 -12.65 -8.72
C ASP A 113 27.62 -13.22 -9.48
N LYS A 114 27.83 -14.33 -10.21
CA LYS A 114 26.76 -15.06 -10.90
C LYS A 114 25.78 -15.69 -9.92
N GLU A 115 26.26 -16.32 -8.85
CA GLU A 115 25.41 -16.87 -7.79
C GLU A 115 24.60 -15.77 -7.08
N LEU A 116 25.23 -14.65 -6.73
CA LEU A 116 24.55 -13.50 -6.13
C LEU A 116 23.49 -12.91 -7.06
N ALA A 117 23.80 -12.76 -8.36
CA ALA A 117 22.85 -12.29 -9.35
C ALA A 117 21.63 -13.22 -9.47
N ALA A 118 21.84 -14.54 -9.36
CA ALA A 118 20.79 -15.56 -9.39
C ALA A 118 19.94 -15.60 -8.10
N MET A 119 20.53 -15.32 -6.94
CA MET A 119 19.81 -15.19 -5.67
C MET A 119 18.93 -13.93 -5.63
N LEU A 120 19.36 -12.84 -6.30
CA LEU A 120 18.64 -11.56 -6.33
C LEU A 120 17.49 -11.48 -7.35
N VAL A 121 17.21 -12.58 -8.06
CA VAL A 121 16.10 -12.63 -9.00
C VAL A 121 14.76 -12.57 -8.27
N ASP A 122 13.82 -11.82 -8.85
CA ASP A 122 12.45 -11.70 -8.36
C ASP A 122 11.72 -13.05 -8.39
N ARG A 123 11.28 -13.50 -7.22
CA ARG A 123 10.55 -14.76 -7.05
C ARG A 123 9.05 -14.51 -7.03
N ASP A 124 8.30 -15.41 -7.66
CA ASP A 124 6.84 -15.26 -7.79
C ASP A 124 6.05 -16.07 -6.76
N ALA A 125 4.73 -15.87 -6.76
CA ALA A 125 3.82 -16.54 -5.86
C ALA A 125 3.80 -18.07 -6.08
N TYR A 126 4.04 -18.54 -7.31
CA TYR A 126 4.12 -19.96 -7.64
C TYR A 126 5.34 -20.61 -6.99
N GLN A 127 6.48 -19.92 -6.95
CA GLN A 127 7.67 -20.38 -6.23
C GLN A 127 7.43 -20.41 -4.72
N LEU A 128 6.73 -19.43 -4.17
CA LEU A 128 6.42 -19.39 -2.74
C LEU A 128 5.45 -20.50 -2.32
N ALA A 129 4.52 -20.89 -3.19
CA ALA A 129 3.64 -22.04 -2.98
C ALA A 129 4.41 -23.35 -2.79
N GLY A 130 5.67 -23.44 -3.24
CA GLY A 130 6.58 -24.56 -2.96
C GLY A 130 6.81 -24.81 -1.46
N SER A 131 6.61 -23.79 -0.62
CA SER A 131 6.74 -23.91 0.85
C SER A 131 5.78 -24.92 1.47
N LEU A 132 4.62 -25.14 0.87
CA LEU A 132 3.60 -26.07 1.36
C LEU A 132 3.81 -27.51 0.87
N GLU A 133 4.71 -27.75 -0.09
CA GLU A 133 4.88 -29.08 -0.72
C GLU A 133 5.27 -30.17 0.30
N LYS A 134 6.10 -29.83 1.28
CA LYS A 134 6.49 -30.76 2.36
C LYS A 134 5.33 -31.15 3.26
N LEU A 135 4.31 -30.29 3.37
CA LEU A 135 3.13 -30.52 4.19
C LEU A 135 2.02 -31.24 3.40
N THR A 136 1.84 -30.88 2.13
CA THR A 136 0.78 -31.45 1.28
C THR A 136 1.20 -32.76 0.61
N GLY A 137 2.50 -33.06 0.56
CA GLY A 137 3.05 -34.20 -0.18
C GLY A 137 2.85 -34.13 -1.70
N ASN A 138 2.26 -33.04 -2.22
CA ASN A 138 1.88 -32.90 -3.61
C ASN A 138 1.94 -31.45 -4.07
N LYS A 139 2.78 -31.19 -5.08
CA LYS A 139 2.96 -29.89 -5.72
C LYS A 139 1.66 -29.28 -6.24
N THR A 140 0.79 -30.07 -6.86
CA THR A 140 -0.49 -29.60 -7.40
C THR A 140 -1.43 -29.13 -6.29
N ILE A 141 -1.48 -29.85 -5.17
CA ILE A 141 -2.30 -29.46 -4.00
C ILE A 141 -1.73 -28.18 -3.40
N SER A 142 -0.40 -28.10 -3.28
CA SER A 142 0.33 -26.91 -2.81
C SER A 142 -0.06 -25.65 -3.59
N GLN A 143 0.03 -25.72 -4.92
CA GLN A 143 -0.28 -24.61 -5.82
C GLN A 143 -1.76 -24.23 -5.76
N ARG A 144 -2.68 -25.20 -5.66
CA ARG A 144 -4.12 -24.94 -5.57
C ARG A 144 -4.50 -24.24 -4.27
N VAL A 145 -4.05 -24.77 -3.13
CA VAL A 145 -4.35 -24.18 -1.81
C VAL A 145 -3.78 -22.77 -1.71
N PHE A 146 -2.53 -22.59 -2.14
CA PHE A 146 -1.90 -21.28 -2.16
C PHE A 146 -2.64 -20.32 -3.10
N GLY A 147 -2.99 -20.78 -4.30
CA GLY A 147 -3.73 -19.99 -5.29
C GLY A 147 -5.09 -19.52 -4.79
N ILE A 148 -5.85 -20.37 -4.11
CA ILE A 148 -7.12 -20.00 -3.45
C ILE A 148 -6.88 -18.87 -2.43
N GLY A 149 -5.82 -18.98 -1.63
CA GLY A 149 -5.43 -17.93 -0.69
C GLY A 149 -5.12 -16.60 -1.37
N VAL A 150 -4.36 -16.61 -2.47
CA VAL A 150 -4.05 -15.41 -3.27
C VAL A 150 -5.31 -14.77 -3.84
N VAL A 151 -6.23 -15.57 -4.37
CA VAL A 151 -7.53 -15.07 -4.86
C VAL A 151 -8.34 -14.45 -3.73
N GLY A 152 -8.38 -15.09 -2.56
CA GLY A 152 -9.06 -14.55 -1.37
C GLY A 152 -8.51 -13.19 -0.95
N MET A 153 -7.18 -13.02 -0.94
CA MET A 153 -6.55 -11.72 -0.65
C MET A 153 -6.93 -10.63 -1.67
N ALA A 154 -6.96 -10.97 -2.96
CA ALA A 154 -7.35 -10.05 -4.01
C ALA A 154 -8.83 -9.61 -3.88
N ILE A 155 -9.73 -10.57 -3.64
CA ILE A 155 -11.17 -10.32 -3.44
C ILE A 155 -11.41 -9.45 -2.20
N SER A 156 -10.76 -9.76 -1.08
CA SER A 156 -10.90 -8.94 0.14
C SER A 156 -10.45 -7.50 -0.09
N THR A 157 -9.33 -7.31 -0.78
CA THR A 157 -8.77 -5.99 -1.10
C THR A 157 -9.71 -5.18 -1.99
N ILE A 158 -10.23 -5.78 -3.07
CA ILE A 158 -11.11 -5.05 -3.99
C ILE A 158 -12.42 -4.65 -3.31
N ILE A 159 -12.99 -5.49 -2.44
CA ILE A 159 -14.21 -5.15 -1.69
C ILE A 159 -13.97 -3.92 -0.81
N ILE A 160 -12.82 -3.84 -0.11
CA ILE A 160 -12.48 -2.68 0.72
C ILE A 160 -12.35 -1.42 -0.14
N LEU A 161 -11.67 -1.51 -1.29
CA LEU A 161 -11.54 -0.38 -2.23
C LEU A 161 -12.88 0.09 -2.76
N MET A 162 -13.80 -0.84 -3.08
CA MET A 162 -15.17 -0.53 -3.49
C MET A 162 -15.92 0.24 -2.39
N LEU A 163 -15.90 -0.27 -1.15
CA LEU A 163 -16.57 0.39 -0.01
C LEU A 163 -16.03 1.81 0.24
N ILE A 164 -14.71 1.98 0.17
CA ILE A 164 -14.07 3.28 0.41
C ILE A 164 -14.37 4.26 -0.72
N ASN A 165 -14.28 3.84 -1.98
CA ASN A 165 -14.55 4.74 -3.09
C ASN A 165 -16.01 5.20 -3.11
N GLY A 166 -16.95 4.29 -2.82
CA GLY A 166 -18.36 4.64 -2.65
C GLY A 166 -18.55 5.69 -1.55
N PHE A 167 -17.91 5.50 -0.40
CA PHE A 167 -17.96 6.44 0.70
C PHE A 167 -17.37 7.81 0.33
N CYS A 168 -16.12 7.84 -0.14
CA CYS A 168 -15.41 9.07 -0.50
C CYS A 168 -16.16 9.87 -1.56
N LEU A 169 -16.74 9.21 -2.57
CA LEU A 169 -17.52 9.88 -3.60
C LEU A 169 -18.81 10.49 -3.05
N THR A 170 -19.49 9.77 -2.15
CA THR A 170 -20.71 10.25 -1.50
C THR A 170 -20.44 11.48 -0.66
N GLU A 171 -19.37 11.46 0.14
CA GLU A 171 -18.94 12.59 0.97
C GLU A 171 -18.44 13.78 0.12
N ALA A 172 -17.71 13.52 -0.97
CA ALA A 172 -17.21 14.59 -1.85
C ALA A 172 -18.33 15.39 -2.51
N VAL A 173 -19.48 14.76 -2.78
CA VAL A 173 -20.65 15.39 -3.40
C VAL A 173 -21.68 15.84 -2.35
N GLY A 174 -21.48 15.54 -1.07
CA GLY A 174 -22.44 15.83 0.00
C GLY A 174 -23.76 15.05 -0.13
N ALA A 175 -23.72 13.89 -0.79
CA ALA A 175 -24.90 13.07 -1.04
C ALA A 175 -25.24 12.16 0.16
N LYS A 176 -26.47 11.65 0.21
CA LYS A 176 -26.89 10.74 1.28
C LYS A 176 -26.29 9.35 1.12
N MET A 177 -25.70 8.82 2.18
CA MET A 177 -25.20 7.43 2.22
C MET A 177 -26.31 6.42 1.90
N GLY A 178 -25.98 5.45 1.04
CA GLY A 178 -26.93 4.44 0.55
C GLY A 178 -27.68 4.83 -0.72
N GLY A 179 -27.50 6.06 -1.23
CA GLY A 179 -28.07 6.49 -2.51
C GLY A 179 -27.33 5.95 -3.74
N VAL A 180 -27.79 6.36 -4.93
CA VAL A 180 -27.21 5.95 -6.21
C VAL A 180 -25.73 6.31 -6.35
N ILE A 181 -25.31 7.48 -5.85
CA ILE A 181 -23.91 7.94 -5.87
C ILE A 181 -23.01 7.00 -5.06
N HIS A 182 -23.48 6.52 -3.91
CA HIS A 182 -22.75 5.55 -3.09
C HIS A 182 -22.57 4.23 -3.84
N SER A 183 -23.62 3.72 -4.48
CA SER A 183 -23.59 2.46 -5.21
C SER A 183 -22.72 2.54 -6.47
N THR A 184 -22.86 3.59 -7.28
CA THR A 184 -22.04 3.78 -8.49
C THR A 184 -20.57 4.01 -8.14
N GLY A 185 -20.30 4.79 -7.09
CA GLY A 185 -18.96 4.96 -6.54
C GLY A 185 -18.36 3.64 -6.06
N ALA A 186 -19.15 2.76 -5.46
CA ALA A 186 -18.67 1.46 -5.00
C ALA A 186 -18.42 0.47 -6.14
N ILE A 187 -19.24 0.48 -7.19
CA ILE A 187 -19.10 -0.44 -8.33
C ILE A 187 -17.92 -0.06 -9.23
N LEU A 188 -17.62 1.24 -9.35
CA LEU A 188 -16.61 1.75 -10.27
C LEU A 188 -15.21 1.11 -10.11
N PRO A 189 -14.62 0.98 -8.89
CA PRO A 189 -13.37 0.26 -8.68
C PRO A 189 -13.47 -1.22 -9.03
N GLY A 190 -14.62 -1.85 -8.77
CA GLY A 190 -14.86 -3.26 -9.09
C GLY A 190 -14.79 -3.51 -10.60
N ILE A 191 -15.48 -2.67 -11.39
CA ILE A 191 -15.47 -2.76 -12.86
C ILE A 191 -14.08 -2.43 -13.41
N THR A 192 -13.49 -1.32 -12.98
CA THR A 192 -12.18 -0.88 -13.50
C THR A 192 -11.04 -1.81 -13.08
N GLY A 193 -11.10 -2.39 -11.88
CA GLY A 193 -10.15 -3.40 -11.40
C GLY A 193 -10.32 -4.75 -12.10
N ALA A 194 -11.56 -5.23 -12.26
CA ALA A 194 -11.85 -6.52 -12.88
C ALA A 194 -11.71 -6.50 -14.41
N LEU A 195 -12.02 -5.39 -15.09
CA LEU A 195 -11.85 -5.26 -16.54
C LEU A 195 -10.47 -4.70 -16.92
N GLY A 196 -9.74 -4.14 -15.95
CA GLY A 196 -8.40 -3.61 -16.15
C GLY A 196 -7.40 -4.63 -16.70
N PHE A 197 -7.57 -5.93 -16.41
CA PHE A 197 -6.68 -6.96 -16.96
C PHE A 197 -6.79 -7.11 -18.49
N LEU A 198 -7.96 -6.81 -19.09
CA LEU A 198 -8.19 -7.00 -20.53
C LEU A 198 -7.41 -5.99 -21.38
N PHE A 199 -7.28 -4.74 -20.92
CA PHE A 199 -6.68 -3.65 -21.68
C PHE A 199 -5.36 -3.14 -21.10
N LEU A 200 -5.21 -3.11 -19.78
CA LEU A 200 -4.03 -2.52 -19.13
C LEU A 200 -2.90 -3.54 -18.97
N TRP A 201 -3.22 -4.84 -18.88
CA TRP A 201 -2.21 -5.85 -18.57
C TRP A 201 -1.46 -6.44 -19.78
N ASN A 202 -1.91 -6.16 -21.01
CA ASN A 202 -1.27 -6.60 -22.25
C ASN A 202 -0.35 -5.53 -22.88
N ASN A 203 -0.45 -4.27 -22.45
CA ASN A 203 0.37 -3.17 -22.97
C ASN A 203 1.34 -2.66 -21.89
N ALA A 204 2.65 -2.78 -22.14
CA ALA A 204 3.70 -2.41 -21.20
C ALA A 204 3.69 -0.91 -20.86
N ASP A 205 3.38 -0.06 -21.84
CA ASP A 205 3.33 1.40 -21.66
C ASP A 205 2.11 1.81 -20.84
N ALA A 206 0.96 1.15 -21.04
CA ALA A 206 -0.24 1.38 -20.24
C ALA A 206 -0.02 1.02 -18.76
N LYS A 207 0.68 -0.10 -18.48
CA LYS A 207 1.08 -0.43 -17.09
C LYS A 207 1.99 0.64 -16.51
N PHE A 208 2.98 1.10 -17.27
CA PHE A 208 3.94 2.08 -16.80
C PHE A 208 3.26 3.43 -16.49
N LEU A 209 2.40 3.90 -17.40
CA LEU A 209 1.63 5.14 -17.28
C LEU A 209 0.67 5.14 -16.08
N LEU A 210 0.15 3.99 -15.65
CA LEU A 210 -0.72 3.91 -14.47
C LEU A 210 0.05 3.69 -13.18
N VAL A 211 1.04 2.78 -13.18
CA VAL A 211 1.75 2.39 -11.97
C VAL A 211 2.57 3.55 -11.41
N VAL A 212 3.20 4.36 -12.27
CA VAL A 212 4.04 5.47 -11.84
C VAL A 212 3.23 6.56 -11.10
N PRO A 213 2.19 7.17 -11.70
CA PRO A 213 1.39 8.18 -11.01
C PRO A 213 0.69 7.64 -9.76
N THR A 214 0.12 6.44 -9.82
CA THR A 214 -0.60 5.84 -8.69
C THR A 214 0.34 5.61 -7.49
N SER A 215 1.57 5.12 -7.75
CA SER A 215 2.57 4.92 -6.69
C SER A 215 3.03 6.25 -6.08
N VAL A 216 3.28 7.27 -6.91
CA VAL A 216 3.73 8.59 -6.44
C VAL A 216 2.61 9.26 -5.62
N PHE A 217 1.37 9.21 -6.11
CA PHE A 217 0.22 9.80 -5.43
C PHE A 217 -0.04 9.14 -4.08
N GLY A 218 -0.05 7.80 -4.01
CA GLY A 218 -0.24 7.08 -2.74
C GLY A 218 0.82 7.40 -1.69
N MET A 219 2.10 7.52 -2.11
CA MET A 219 3.20 7.88 -1.21
C MET A 219 3.10 9.31 -0.70
N VAL A 220 2.60 10.24 -1.51
CA VAL A 220 2.43 11.66 -1.12
C VAL A 220 1.32 11.84 -0.09
N LEU A 221 0.28 11.00 -0.12
CA LEU A 221 -0.81 11.08 0.85
C LEU A 221 -0.40 10.62 2.25
N LEU A 222 0.61 9.75 2.40
CA LEU A 222 1.05 9.23 3.70
C LEU A 222 1.51 10.33 4.67
N PRO A 223 2.43 11.24 4.31
CA PRO A 223 2.81 12.36 5.16
C PRO A 223 1.63 13.24 5.56
N ILE A 224 0.70 13.51 4.63
CA ILE A 224 -0.47 14.35 4.88
C ILE A 224 -1.37 13.68 5.93
N ALA A 225 -1.59 12.37 5.80
CA ALA A 225 -2.35 11.60 6.76
C ALA A 225 -1.67 11.60 8.14
N TYR A 226 -0.37 11.29 8.23
CA TYR A 226 0.35 11.29 9.51
C TYR A 226 0.38 12.67 10.17
N PHE A 227 0.55 13.73 9.39
CA PHE A 227 0.47 15.10 9.88
C PHE A 227 -0.93 15.42 10.43
N THR A 228 -1.97 14.99 9.73
CA THR A 228 -3.36 15.14 10.19
C THR A 228 -3.60 14.40 11.50
N PHE A 229 -3.15 13.14 11.62
CA PHE A 229 -3.23 12.38 12.87
C PHE A 229 -2.44 13.03 14.01
N PHE A 230 -1.26 13.55 13.70
CA PHE A 230 -0.44 14.29 14.66
C PHE A 230 -1.20 15.51 15.22
N CYS A 231 -1.81 16.31 14.34
CA CYS A 231 -2.64 17.44 14.75
C CYS A 231 -3.89 16.99 15.53
N MET A 232 -4.57 15.95 15.07
CA MET A 232 -5.80 15.44 15.71
C MET A 232 -5.55 14.92 17.13
N ILE A 233 -4.47 14.16 17.34
CA ILE A 233 -4.11 13.62 18.66
C ILE A 233 -3.73 14.71 19.67
N ASN A 234 -3.34 15.88 19.18
CA ASN A 234 -3.00 17.05 19.99
C ASN A 234 -4.14 18.09 20.08
N SER A 235 -5.29 17.85 19.43
CA SER A 235 -6.41 18.80 19.43
C SER A 235 -7.38 18.52 20.58
N LYS A 236 -7.48 19.49 21.51
CA LYS A 236 -8.48 19.47 22.60
C LYS A 236 -9.90 19.64 22.06
N GLU A 237 -10.08 20.37 20.97
CA GLU A 237 -11.38 20.57 20.32
C GLU A 237 -11.97 19.25 19.82
N LEU A 238 -11.13 18.36 19.27
CA LEU A 238 -11.58 17.08 18.71
C LEU A 238 -11.69 15.98 19.76
N LEU A 239 -10.72 15.88 20.68
CA LEU A 239 -10.64 14.76 21.63
C LEU A 239 -11.25 15.06 23.00
N GLY A 240 -11.43 16.33 23.36
CA GLY A 240 -11.95 16.73 24.67
C GLY A 240 -11.19 16.04 25.81
N ASP A 241 -11.92 15.38 26.70
CA ASP A 241 -11.37 14.67 27.85
C ASP A 241 -10.60 13.40 27.50
N ALA A 242 -10.77 12.88 26.28
CA ALA A 242 -10.06 11.70 25.78
C ALA A 242 -8.65 12.03 25.24
N LEU A 243 -8.24 13.29 25.30
CA LEU A 243 -6.91 13.72 24.88
C LEU A 243 -5.84 12.95 25.68
N PRO A 244 -4.84 12.33 25.02
CA PRO A 244 -3.78 11.61 25.73
C PRO A 244 -3.06 12.51 26.74
N LYS A 245 -2.84 12.02 27.96
CA LYS A 245 -2.15 12.75 29.04
C LYS A 245 -0.86 12.03 29.46
N GLY A 246 0.09 12.78 30.04
CA GLY A 246 1.34 12.27 30.59
C GLY A 246 2.22 11.55 29.56
N GLY A 247 2.91 10.49 30.00
CA GLY A 247 3.85 9.73 29.16
C GLY A 247 3.23 9.10 27.92
N LYS A 248 1.94 8.73 27.95
CA LYS A 248 1.22 8.21 26.78
C LYS A 248 1.16 9.24 25.65
N ARG A 249 0.97 10.53 25.96
CA ARG A 249 0.98 11.61 24.96
C ARG A 249 2.35 11.75 24.30
N VAL A 250 3.41 11.71 25.11
CA VAL A 250 4.80 11.81 24.64
C VAL A 250 5.11 10.63 23.71
N PHE A 251 4.77 9.41 24.12
CA PHE A 251 4.98 8.22 23.30
C PHE A 251 4.23 8.28 21.97
N LEU A 252 2.94 8.62 21.96
CA LEU A 252 2.17 8.73 20.72
C LEU A 252 2.71 9.82 19.79
N ASN A 253 3.07 10.98 20.33
CA ASN A 253 3.63 12.08 19.53
C ASN A 253 5.00 11.73 18.96
N LEU A 254 5.86 11.04 19.71
CA LEU A 254 7.14 10.54 19.21
C LEU A 254 6.93 9.49 18.12
N ALA A 255 6.05 8.51 18.33
CA ALA A 255 5.77 7.47 17.34
C ALA A 255 5.24 8.04 16.02
N ILE A 256 4.24 8.94 16.08
CA ILE A 256 3.67 9.59 14.90
C ILE A 256 4.66 10.58 14.29
N GLY A 257 5.44 11.30 15.10
CA GLY A 257 6.48 12.20 14.62
C GLY A 257 7.56 11.47 13.82
N LEU A 258 8.03 10.32 14.33
CA LEU A 258 8.97 9.46 13.62
C LEU A 258 8.37 8.90 12.32
N ALA A 259 7.11 8.45 12.36
CA ALA A 259 6.40 7.98 11.16
C ALA A 259 6.23 9.10 10.12
N LEU A 260 5.93 10.32 10.56
CA LEU A 260 5.80 11.50 9.70
C LEU A 260 7.13 11.84 9.02
N ILE A 261 8.24 11.86 9.78
CA ILE A 261 9.58 12.10 9.23
C ILE A 261 9.94 11.02 8.20
N ALA A 262 9.81 9.75 8.58
CA ALA A 262 10.12 8.62 7.69
C ALA A 262 9.27 8.64 6.41
N SER A 263 7.96 8.91 6.54
CA SER A 263 7.05 9.01 5.39
C SER A 263 7.37 10.19 4.48
N THR A 264 7.77 11.34 5.04
CA THR A 264 8.16 12.53 4.27
C THR A 264 9.42 12.27 3.46
N ILE A 265 10.43 11.64 4.07
CA ILE A 265 11.66 11.24 3.38
C ILE A 265 11.33 10.21 2.28
N GLY A 266 10.51 9.21 2.60
CA GLY A 266 10.09 8.19 1.65
C GLY A 266 9.33 8.76 0.45
N ALA A 267 8.40 9.69 0.70
CA ALA A 267 7.64 10.37 -0.35
C ALA A 267 8.56 11.23 -1.24
N GLY A 268 9.45 12.02 -0.64
CA GLY A 268 10.43 12.83 -1.38
C GLY A 268 11.33 11.98 -2.27
N TRP A 269 11.83 10.85 -1.76
CA TRP A 269 12.66 9.92 -2.53
C TRP A 269 11.91 9.26 -3.69
N VAL A 270 10.65 8.87 -3.50
CA VAL A 270 9.82 8.29 -4.57
C VAL A 270 9.48 9.32 -5.64
N ILE A 271 9.15 10.56 -5.26
CA ILE A 271 8.90 11.66 -6.21
C ILE A 271 10.15 11.90 -7.06
N TRP A 272 11.31 12.04 -6.41
CA TRP A 272 12.57 12.26 -7.11
C TRP A 272 12.85 11.11 -8.07
N SER A 273 12.91 9.87 -7.59
CA SER A 273 13.25 8.71 -8.42
C SER A 273 12.31 8.45 -9.61
N LYS A 274 11.02 8.81 -9.53
CA LYS A 274 10.04 8.52 -10.59
C LYS A 274 9.66 9.71 -11.48
N ALA A 275 9.56 10.90 -10.91
CA ALA A 275 8.96 12.07 -11.58
C ALA A 275 9.80 13.34 -11.47
N GLN A 276 10.91 13.31 -10.71
CA GLN A 276 11.85 14.41 -10.56
C GLN A 276 11.11 15.73 -10.25
N TRP A 277 11.54 16.85 -10.85
CA TRP A 277 10.93 18.17 -10.67
C TRP A 277 9.46 18.25 -11.07
N LYS A 278 9.03 17.53 -12.12
CA LYS A 278 7.62 17.51 -12.53
C LYS A 278 6.72 16.92 -11.44
N GLY A 279 7.22 15.92 -10.71
CA GLY A 279 6.54 15.33 -9.57
C GLY A 279 6.37 16.33 -8.42
N PHE A 280 7.44 17.05 -8.06
CA PHE A 280 7.35 18.09 -7.03
C PHE A 280 6.39 19.22 -7.40
N ALA A 281 6.41 19.66 -8.67
CA ALA A 281 5.46 20.66 -9.16
C ALA A 281 4.00 20.16 -9.06
N ALA A 282 3.73 18.91 -9.45
CA ALA A 282 2.40 18.32 -9.34
C ALA A 282 1.91 18.24 -7.89
N VAL A 283 2.78 17.86 -6.95
CA VAL A 283 2.45 17.84 -5.51
C VAL A 283 2.20 19.26 -4.99
N GLY A 284 3.02 20.23 -5.39
CA GLY A 284 2.83 21.64 -5.03
C GLY A 284 1.48 22.17 -5.51
N ILE A 285 1.11 21.91 -6.77
CA ILE A 285 -0.19 22.26 -7.33
C ILE A 285 -1.32 21.59 -6.55
N PHE A 286 -1.20 20.30 -6.24
CA PHE A 286 -2.19 19.56 -5.46
C PHE A 286 -2.41 20.18 -4.08
N LEU A 287 -1.33 20.51 -3.35
CA LEU A 287 -1.42 21.15 -2.05
C LEU A 287 -2.04 22.55 -2.13
N LEU A 288 -1.70 23.32 -3.16
CA LEU A 288 -2.30 24.64 -3.42
C LEU A 288 -3.81 24.52 -3.70
N LEU A 289 -4.22 23.55 -4.51
CA LEU A 289 -5.64 23.28 -4.78
C LEU A 289 -6.38 22.84 -3.52
N ALA A 290 -5.77 21.98 -2.70
CA ALA A 290 -6.35 21.54 -1.44
C ALA A 290 -6.53 22.70 -0.44
N LEU A 291 -5.53 23.57 -0.32
CA LEU A 291 -5.59 24.78 0.50
C LEU A 291 -6.62 25.78 -0.04
N GLY A 292 -6.63 26.00 -1.36
CA GLY A 292 -7.60 26.85 -2.04
C GLY A 292 -9.03 26.38 -1.82
N GLY A 293 -9.29 25.08 -1.98
CA GLY A 293 -10.59 24.47 -1.68
C GLY A 293 -11.00 24.60 -0.22
N HIS A 294 -10.06 24.46 0.72
CA HIS A 294 -10.34 24.68 2.14
C HIS A 294 -10.71 26.14 2.44
N CYS A 295 -9.96 27.10 1.87
CA CYS A 295 -10.26 28.53 1.99
C CYS A 295 -11.62 28.88 1.38
N TYR A 296 -11.93 28.35 0.19
CA TYR A 296 -13.21 28.53 -0.47
C TYR A 296 -14.37 28.02 0.40
N ARG A 297 -14.27 26.78 0.91
CA ARG A 297 -15.29 26.21 1.80
C ARG A 297 -15.51 27.06 3.06
N LYS A 298 -14.42 27.53 3.67
CA LYS A 298 -14.49 28.37 4.88
C LYS A 298 -15.10 29.75 4.58
N LEU A 299 -14.87 30.28 3.39
CA LEU A 299 -15.50 31.53 2.93
C LEU A 299 -17.00 31.32 2.74
N ASN A 300 -17.41 30.24 2.07
CA ASN A 300 -18.83 29.90 1.86
C ASN A 300 -19.56 29.70 3.20
N GLN A 301 -18.99 28.93 4.13
CA GLN A 301 -19.58 28.75 5.46
C GLN A 301 -19.70 30.04 6.28
N LYS A 302 -18.84 31.03 6.01
CA LYS A 302 -18.96 32.37 6.63
C LYS A 302 -20.07 33.18 5.97
N LEU A 303 -20.23 33.10 4.65
CA LEU A 303 -21.32 33.72 3.91
C LEU A 303 -22.67 33.16 4.35
N ASP A 304 -22.82 31.84 4.41
CA ASP A 304 -24.06 31.17 4.86
C ASP A 304 -24.45 31.63 6.29
N ARG A 305 -23.48 31.75 7.20
CA ARG A 305 -23.72 32.27 8.57
C ARG A 305 -24.10 33.75 8.62
N ILE A 306 -23.72 34.54 7.62
CA ILE A 306 -24.07 35.96 7.52
C ILE A 306 -25.48 36.09 6.95
N GLU A 307 -25.85 35.29 5.94
CA GLU A 307 -27.22 35.19 5.42
C GLU A 307 -28.20 34.74 6.51
N ASP A 308 -27.90 33.66 7.24
CA ASP A 308 -28.71 33.18 8.38
C ASP A 308 -28.92 34.23 9.48
N LYS A 309 -28.00 35.21 9.59
CA LYS A 309 -28.08 36.31 10.56
C LYS A 309 -28.80 37.55 10.02
N LEU A 310 -28.88 37.71 8.70
CA LEU A 310 -29.63 38.77 8.04
C LEU A 310 -31.11 38.40 7.87
N GLU A 311 -31.43 37.10 7.82
CA GLU A 311 -32.79 36.57 7.74
C GLU A 311 -33.50 36.42 9.10
N ARG A 312 -32.80 36.66 10.22
CA ARG A 312 -33.37 36.70 11.59
C ARG A 312 -33.45 38.13 12.11
#